data_AF-A0A9D2AB65-F1
#
_entry.id   AF-A0A9D2AB65-F1
#
_cell.length_a   1.000
_cell.length_b   1.000
_cell.length_c   1.000
_cell.angle_alpha   90.00
_cell.angle_beta   90.00
_cell.angle_gamma   90.00
#
_symmetry.space_group_name_H-M   'P 1'
#
loop_
_entity.id
_entity.type
_entity.pdbx_description
1 polymer ?
#
loop_
_entity_poly.entity_id
_entity_poly.type
_entity_poly.pdbx_seq_one_letter_code
_entity_poly.pdbx_strand_id
1 'polypeptide(L)'
;MRKWKGLVLSVCIILYLSACGNNDTVNDEIPENFTVGIICTSGSENNSSILYFDENLNQTGVTYYPYATMGESFYSPVVYEQSLYVVPQGQANKKDEKVILQQDLETFEIQNYSLEQIAIYGLSVDSSAIYAVNNMNGQSFVSRIDRTDRTVKTAAYDDLYISIVYSYQDRLYAFSSQSTPSGMKGTLHCLDPITLEELHRIDISEFGCDVYSVTGVGDILYFVPMVTAQDTFNQVVCAYDISTEEISAIKFSDDVFHILNVDDKLYVTHGNLVTGEGTDLSTYEIATEKVSTYDLGMWPQQIKIYGNDLYVLGAGNVVKFNIQTMEKQAEVSIPLGDGYYLSGIFSH
;
A
#
# COMPACT_ATOMS: atom_id res chain seq x y z
N MET A 1 19.65 29.67 -85.34
CA MET A 1 20.27 28.50 -84.67
C MET A 1 20.09 28.67 -83.17
N ARG A 2 19.73 27.72 -82.31
CA ARG A 2 19.04 26.43 -82.38
C ARG A 2 18.81 26.05 -80.89
N LYS A 3 17.54 26.08 -80.47
CA LYS A 3 16.88 25.27 -79.42
C LYS A 3 17.43 25.34 -77.98
N TRP A 4 16.74 26.15 -77.15
CA TRP A 4 16.56 25.92 -75.72
C TRP A 4 15.47 24.84 -75.55
N LYS A 5 15.79 23.73 -74.86
CA LYS A 5 14.82 22.70 -74.46
C LYS A 5 14.79 22.67 -72.93
N GLY A 6 13.57 22.67 -72.38
CA GLY A 6 13.31 22.69 -70.95
C GLY A 6 13.41 21.33 -70.26
N LEU A 7 13.09 21.34 -68.96
CA LEU A 7 12.71 20.18 -68.16
C LEU A 7 11.87 20.72 -66.98
N VAL A 8 10.54 20.71 -67.12
CA VAL A 8 9.59 19.82 -66.43
C VAL A 8 9.63 19.93 -64.89
N LEU A 9 8.68 20.72 -64.39
CA LEU A 9 8.29 20.87 -63.00
C LEU A 9 7.59 19.57 -62.55
N SER A 10 8.21 18.77 -61.68
CA SER A 10 7.54 17.63 -61.03
C SER A 10 6.86 18.10 -59.76
N VAL A 11 5.53 18.21 -59.81
CA VAL A 11 4.66 18.40 -58.65
C VAL A 11 4.43 17.01 -58.03
N CYS A 12 5.09 16.73 -56.91
CA CYS A 12 4.75 15.57 -56.08
C CYS A 12 3.63 15.97 -55.12
N ILE A 13 2.39 15.62 -55.48
CA ILE A 13 1.26 15.59 -54.56
C ILE A 13 1.47 14.38 -53.67
N ILE A 14 1.88 14.60 -52.41
CA ILE A 14 1.83 13.57 -51.38
C ILE A 14 0.48 13.72 -50.67
N LEU A 15 -0.46 12.84 -51.05
CA LEU A 15 -1.67 12.55 -50.30
C LEU A 15 -1.26 11.73 -49.06
N TYR A 16 -1.09 12.38 -47.91
CA TYR A 16 -1.16 11.66 -46.64
C TYR A 16 -2.63 11.43 -46.32
N LEU A 17 -3.04 10.19 -46.54
CA LEU A 17 -4.31 9.64 -46.09
C LEU A 17 -4.39 9.80 -44.56
N SER A 18 -5.43 10.51 -44.12
CA SER A 18 -5.88 10.52 -42.73
C SER A 18 -6.25 9.09 -42.33
N ALA A 19 -5.33 8.39 -41.67
CA ALA A 19 -5.66 7.23 -40.88
C ALA A 19 -6.32 7.75 -39.59
N CYS A 20 -7.65 7.83 -39.58
CA CYS A 20 -8.42 7.82 -38.35
C CYS A 20 -8.24 6.45 -37.70
N GLY A 21 -7.14 6.27 -36.98
CA GLY A 21 -7.11 5.34 -35.87
C GLY A 21 -7.66 6.07 -34.66
N ASN A 22 -8.84 5.67 -34.18
CA ASN A 22 -9.22 5.96 -32.80
C ASN A 22 -8.22 5.23 -31.89
N ASN A 23 -7.08 5.86 -31.66
CA ASN A 23 -6.42 5.72 -30.37
C ASN A 23 -7.23 6.65 -29.46
N ASP A 24 -8.23 6.10 -28.77
CA ASP A 24 -8.72 6.73 -27.56
C ASP A 24 -7.52 6.74 -26.61
N THR A 25 -6.70 7.78 -26.70
CA THR A 25 -5.69 8.09 -25.71
C THR A 25 -6.46 8.36 -24.45
N VAL A 26 -6.48 7.35 -23.58
CA VAL A 26 -7.01 7.46 -22.24
C VAL A 26 -6.17 8.55 -21.56
N ASN A 27 -6.77 9.72 -21.39
CA ASN A 27 -6.10 10.90 -20.86
C ASN A 27 -6.44 11.05 -19.38
N ASP A 28 -5.48 11.57 -18.62
CA ASP A 28 -5.72 11.93 -17.23
C ASP A 28 -6.80 13.01 -17.13
N GLU A 29 -7.68 12.84 -16.16
CA GLU A 29 -8.64 13.83 -15.70
C GLU A 29 -8.24 14.20 -14.27
N ILE A 30 -7.40 15.23 -14.12
CA ILE A 30 -6.92 15.68 -12.82
C ILE A 30 -8.10 16.24 -12.02
N PRO A 31 -8.39 15.71 -10.80
CA PRO A 31 -9.51 16.17 -10.02
C PRO A 31 -9.27 17.61 -9.50
N GLU A 32 -10.29 18.47 -9.55
CA GLU A 32 -10.23 19.79 -8.91
C GLU A 32 -10.17 19.69 -7.38
N ASN A 33 -10.83 18.67 -6.83
CA ASN A 33 -10.82 18.29 -5.42
C ASN A 33 -11.18 16.80 -5.30
N PHE A 34 -10.60 16.12 -4.31
CA PHE A 34 -10.95 14.75 -3.95
C PHE A 34 -10.73 14.50 -2.47
N THR A 35 -11.44 13.52 -1.92
CA THR A 35 -11.32 13.09 -0.52
C THR A 35 -10.64 11.73 -0.44
N VAL A 36 -10.96 10.82 -1.37
CA VAL A 36 -10.36 9.48 -1.43
C VAL A 36 -9.91 9.12 -2.83
N GLY A 37 -8.76 8.44 -2.89
CA GLY A 37 -8.22 7.86 -4.12
C GLY A 37 -8.18 6.34 -4.03
N ILE A 38 -8.54 5.67 -5.12
CA ILE A 38 -8.63 4.21 -5.22
C ILE A 38 -7.72 3.72 -6.32
N ILE A 39 -6.83 2.78 -5.98
CA ILE A 39 -5.89 2.20 -6.91
C ILE A 39 -6.54 1.00 -7.60
N CYS A 40 -6.61 1.05 -8.93
CA CYS A 40 -7.07 -0.03 -9.78
C CYS A 40 -5.89 -0.54 -10.61
N THR A 41 -5.69 -1.85 -10.66
CA THR A 41 -4.54 -2.43 -11.36
C THR A 41 -4.87 -3.79 -11.96
N SER A 42 -3.96 -4.30 -12.79
CA SER A 42 -4.00 -5.64 -13.35
C SER A 42 -2.68 -6.34 -13.09
N GLY A 43 -2.73 -7.66 -12.88
CA GLY A 43 -1.53 -8.48 -12.79
C GLY A 43 -0.86 -8.74 -14.14
N SER A 44 -1.55 -8.52 -15.27
CA SER A 44 -1.04 -8.83 -16.61
C SER A 44 -0.86 -7.60 -17.50
N GLU A 45 -1.67 -6.57 -17.31
CA GLU A 45 -1.66 -5.36 -18.15
C GLU A 45 -0.90 -4.22 -17.46
N ASN A 46 0.00 -3.57 -18.18
CA ASN A 46 0.72 -2.38 -17.72
C ASN A 46 -0.15 -1.13 -17.88
N ASN A 47 -1.29 -1.12 -17.19
CA ASN A 47 -2.30 -0.07 -17.28
C ASN A 47 -3.03 0.04 -15.94
N SER A 48 -2.36 0.58 -14.94
CA SER A 48 -3.00 0.88 -13.65
C SER A 48 -3.61 2.27 -13.69
N SER A 49 -4.55 2.53 -12.80
CA SER A 49 -5.13 3.85 -12.62
C SER A 49 -5.37 4.16 -11.14
N ILE A 50 -5.49 5.45 -10.85
CA ILE A 50 -6.03 5.94 -9.59
C ILE A 50 -7.32 6.68 -9.92
N LEU A 51 -8.43 6.23 -9.33
CA LEU A 51 -9.74 6.85 -9.42
C LEU A 51 -9.91 7.78 -8.22
N TYR A 52 -10.30 9.04 -8.45
CA TYR A 52 -10.47 10.03 -7.38
C TYR A 52 -11.94 10.31 -7.14
N PHE A 53 -12.34 10.39 -5.88
CA PHE A 53 -13.72 10.62 -5.46
C PHE A 53 -13.81 11.75 -4.43
N ASP A 54 -14.88 12.54 -4.53
CA ASP A 54 -15.25 13.52 -3.50
C ASP A 54 -15.80 12.87 -2.22
N GLU A 55 -16.15 13.70 -1.23
CA GLU A 55 -16.71 13.27 0.05
C GLU A 55 -18.03 12.49 -0.07
N ASN A 56 -18.73 12.61 -1.20
CA ASN A 56 -20.01 11.96 -1.49
C ASN A 56 -19.85 10.72 -2.39
N LEU A 57 -18.60 10.30 -2.66
CA LEU A 57 -18.24 9.22 -3.57
C LEU A 57 -18.65 9.47 -5.04
N ASN A 58 -18.72 10.74 -5.47
CA ASN A 58 -18.76 11.06 -6.90
C ASN A 58 -17.34 11.05 -7.44
N GLN A 59 -17.10 10.38 -8.57
CA GLN A 59 -15.79 10.39 -9.21
C GLN A 59 -15.48 11.79 -9.77
N THR A 60 -14.37 12.37 -9.34
CA THR A 60 -13.92 13.72 -9.74
C THR A 60 -12.74 13.70 -10.69
N GLY A 61 -12.06 12.56 -10.85
CA GLY A 61 -10.93 12.43 -11.75
C GLY A 61 -10.39 11.01 -11.87
N VAL A 62 -9.40 10.85 -12.74
CA VAL A 62 -8.64 9.62 -12.92
C VAL A 62 -7.24 9.93 -13.46
N THR A 63 -6.23 9.24 -12.95
CA THR A 63 -4.86 9.25 -13.52
C THR A 63 -4.44 7.85 -13.91
N TYR A 64 -3.67 7.72 -15.00
CA TYR A 64 -3.25 6.44 -15.55
C TYR A 64 -1.73 6.24 -15.47
N TYR A 65 -1.33 4.99 -15.24
CA TYR A 65 0.06 4.61 -15.02
C TYR A 65 0.43 3.41 -15.87
N PRO A 66 1.62 3.43 -16.51
CA PRO A 66 2.08 2.35 -17.37
C PRO A 66 2.68 1.17 -16.57
N TYR A 67 2.04 0.79 -15.46
CA TYR A 67 2.49 -0.24 -14.54
C TYR A 67 1.42 -1.32 -14.35
N ALA A 68 1.87 -2.55 -14.11
CA ALA A 68 1.05 -3.66 -13.61
C ALA A 68 1.31 -3.87 -12.11
N THR A 69 0.35 -4.49 -11.42
CA THR A 69 0.41 -4.81 -9.99
C THR A 69 0.86 -3.60 -9.16
N MET A 70 0.17 -2.47 -9.36
CA MET A 70 0.42 -1.23 -8.64
C MET A 70 -0.36 -1.23 -7.32
N GLY A 71 0.36 -1.28 -6.20
CA GLY A 71 -0.25 -1.52 -4.88
C GLY A 71 -0.56 -3.00 -4.62
N GLU A 72 -0.97 -3.30 -3.40
CA GLU A 72 -1.25 -4.68 -2.93
C GLU A 72 -2.21 -4.62 -1.74
N SER A 73 -3.16 -5.56 -1.65
CA SER A 73 -4.15 -5.59 -0.56
C SER A 73 -3.51 -5.73 0.83
N PHE A 74 -2.37 -6.42 0.93
CA PHE A 74 -1.61 -6.60 2.18
C PHE A 74 -0.92 -5.32 2.66
N TYR A 75 -0.58 -4.40 1.75
CA TYR A 75 0.18 -3.21 2.07
C TYR A 75 -0.62 -1.96 1.72
N SER A 76 -1.14 -1.29 2.75
CA SER A 76 -1.85 -0.03 2.58
C SER A 76 -0.93 1.00 1.91
N PRO A 77 -1.43 1.77 0.92
CA PRO A 77 -0.67 2.87 0.34
C PRO A 77 -0.21 3.86 1.41
N VAL A 78 1.02 4.36 1.26
CA VAL A 78 1.64 5.29 2.21
C VAL A 78 1.38 6.71 1.75
N VAL A 79 0.79 7.52 2.62
CA VAL A 79 0.66 8.98 2.40
C VAL A 79 1.53 9.69 3.43
N TYR A 80 2.43 10.53 2.96
CA TYR A 80 3.33 11.32 3.80
C TYR A 80 3.57 12.69 3.16
N GLU A 81 3.43 13.78 3.94
CA GLU A 81 3.62 15.17 3.48
C GLU A 81 2.90 15.49 2.14
N GLN A 82 1.60 15.17 2.03
CA GLN A 82 0.79 15.38 0.82
C GLN A 82 1.28 14.59 -0.42
N SER A 83 2.11 13.57 -0.23
CA SER A 83 2.54 12.68 -1.31
C SER A 83 2.08 11.26 -1.05
N LEU A 84 1.56 10.63 -2.09
CA LEU A 84 1.25 9.20 -2.14
C LEU A 84 2.48 8.44 -2.62
N TYR A 85 2.80 7.34 -1.93
CA TYR A 85 3.85 6.40 -2.29
C TYR A 85 3.26 5.01 -2.54
N VAL A 86 3.51 4.45 -3.72
CA VAL A 86 2.98 3.16 -4.16
C VAL A 86 4.04 2.37 -4.90
N VAL A 87 4.02 1.04 -4.72
CA VAL A 87 4.91 0.12 -5.42
C VAL A 87 4.18 -0.53 -6.58
N PRO A 88 4.58 -0.27 -7.84
CA PRO A 88 4.35 -1.21 -8.92
C PRO A 88 5.30 -2.41 -8.81
N GLN A 89 4.78 -3.64 -8.84
CA GLN A 89 5.61 -4.84 -8.85
C GLN A 89 5.96 -5.31 -10.27
N GLY A 90 5.28 -4.80 -11.30
CA GLY A 90 5.35 -5.32 -12.67
C GLY A 90 4.35 -6.46 -12.87
N GLN A 91 4.46 -7.16 -14.00
CA GLN A 91 3.54 -8.27 -14.29
C GLN A 91 3.68 -9.36 -13.24
N ALA A 92 2.57 -9.90 -12.72
CA ALA A 92 2.51 -10.79 -11.57
C ALA A 92 3.38 -12.07 -11.71
N ASN A 93 3.62 -12.52 -12.94
CA ASN A 93 4.48 -13.68 -13.24
C ASN A 93 5.98 -13.35 -13.36
N LYS A 94 6.36 -12.07 -13.36
CA LYS A 94 7.75 -11.60 -13.46
C LYS A 94 8.22 -10.88 -12.20
N LYS A 95 7.37 -10.00 -11.66
CA LYS A 95 7.65 -9.13 -10.51
C LYS A 95 8.97 -8.37 -10.63
N ASP A 96 9.27 -7.84 -11.81
CA ASP A 96 10.57 -7.32 -12.21
C ASP A 96 10.69 -5.78 -12.15
N GLU A 97 9.65 -5.09 -11.69
CA GLU A 97 9.69 -3.65 -11.50
C GLU A 97 10.55 -3.26 -10.30
N LYS A 98 11.26 -2.15 -10.44
CA LYS A 98 12.29 -1.67 -9.50
C LYS A 98 11.96 -0.28 -8.95
N VAL A 99 10.72 0.16 -9.15
CA VAL A 99 10.30 1.53 -8.92
C VAL A 99 9.41 1.62 -7.68
N ILE A 100 9.62 2.68 -6.92
CA ILE A 100 8.66 3.22 -5.97
C ILE A 100 8.15 4.52 -6.58
N LEU A 101 6.85 4.58 -6.85
CA LEU A 101 6.19 5.75 -7.40
C LEU A 101 5.79 6.68 -6.26
N GLN A 102 6.15 7.95 -6.38
CA GLN A 102 5.61 9.04 -5.59
C GLN A 102 4.75 9.93 -6.48
N GLN A 103 3.57 10.29 -6.01
CA GLN A 103 2.74 11.31 -6.61
C GLN A 103 2.45 12.39 -5.58
N ASP A 104 2.68 13.65 -5.96
CA ASP A 104 2.19 14.79 -5.20
C ASP A 104 0.66 14.91 -5.33
N LEU A 105 -0.06 15.00 -4.21
CA LEU A 105 -1.53 14.95 -4.20
C LEU A 105 -2.19 16.31 -4.49
N GLU A 106 -1.43 17.40 -4.56
CA GLU A 106 -1.91 18.74 -4.92
C GLU A 106 -1.68 19.02 -6.41
N THR A 107 -0.47 18.77 -6.90
CA THR A 107 0.00 19.08 -8.25
C THR A 107 -0.10 17.90 -9.22
N PHE A 108 -0.26 16.68 -8.70
CA PHE A 108 -0.27 15.42 -9.47
C PHE A 108 1.05 15.14 -10.21
N GLU A 109 2.12 15.85 -9.84
CA GLU A 109 3.46 15.56 -10.35
C GLU A 109 3.95 14.19 -9.84
N ILE A 110 4.51 13.41 -10.75
CA ILE A 110 5.01 12.06 -10.48
C ILE A 110 6.53 12.09 -10.38
N GLN A 111 7.07 11.43 -9.36
CA GLN A 111 8.49 11.15 -9.21
C GLN A 111 8.70 9.67 -8.94
N ASN A 112 9.76 9.12 -9.50
CA ASN A 112 10.14 7.72 -9.29
C ASN A 112 11.43 7.64 -8.49
N TYR A 113 11.45 6.72 -7.53
CA TYR A 113 12.63 6.25 -6.83
C TYR A 113 12.91 4.83 -7.28
N SER A 114 14.18 4.46 -7.38
CA SER A 114 14.58 3.14 -7.89
C SER A 114 15.45 2.41 -6.89
N LEU A 115 15.26 1.09 -6.82
CA LEU A 115 16.12 0.16 -6.11
C LEU A 115 16.78 -0.79 -7.10
N GLU A 116 17.88 -1.42 -6.70
CA GLU A 116 18.49 -2.46 -7.54
C GLU A 116 17.72 -3.79 -7.45
N GLN A 117 17.04 -4.02 -6.33
CA GLN A 117 16.26 -5.21 -6.04
C GLN A 117 14.84 -5.08 -6.61
N ILE A 118 14.32 -6.19 -7.14
CA ILE A 118 12.93 -6.36 -7.57
C ILE A 118 12.08 -6.89 -6.41
N ALA A 119 10.80 -7.19 -6.66
CA ALA A 119 9.88 -7.72 -5.65
C ALA A 119 9.86 -6.86 -4.38
N ILE A 120 9.63 -5.55 -4.59
CA ILE A 120 9.44 -4.56 -3.53
C ILE A 120 8.04 -4.79 -2.94
N TYR A 121 7.94 -4.80 -1.61
CA TYR A 121 6.69 -5.02 -0.87
C TYR A 121 6.43 -3.86 0.09
N GLY A 122 6.58 -4.08 1.41
CA GLY A 122 6.29 -3.08 2.43
C GLY A 122 7.15 -1.82 2.30
N LEU A 123 6.50 -0.67 2.48
CA LEU A 123 7.11 0.66 2.49
C LEU A 123 6.87 1.38 3.81
N SER A 124 7.80 2.26 4.17
CA SER A 124 7.58 3.32 5.15
C SER A 124 8.32 4.58 4.70
N VAL A 125 7.78 5.76 5.01
CA VAL A 125 8.34 7.04 4.59
C VAL A 125 8.34 7.98 5.78
N ASP A 126 9.44 8.69 5.96
CA ASP A 126 9.56 9.81 6.89
C ASP A 126 10.15 11.05 6.20
N SER A 127 10.42 12.09 6.98
CA SER A 127 10.97 13.36 6.48
C SER A 127 12.34 13.21 5.80
N SER A 128 13.09 12.16 6.16
CA SER A 128 14.46 11.95 5.70
C SER A 128 14.57 10.93 4.56
N ALA A 129 13.77 9.87 4.57
CA ALA A 129 14.00 8.71 3.72
C ALA A 129 12.72 7.93 3.36
N ILE A 130 12.85 7.13 2.31
CA ILE A 130 11.93 6.05 1.95
C ILE A 130 12.59 4.73 2.34
N TYR A 131 11.90 3.92 3.14
CA TYR A 131 12.32 2.58 3.50
C TYR A 131 11.47 1.57 2.76
N ALA A 132 12.12 0.53 2.26
CA ALA A 132 11.46 -0.49 1.46
C ALA A 132 12.01 -1.88 1.79
N VAL A 133 11.13 -2.87 1.67
CA VAL A 133 11.50 -4.28 1.78
C VAL A 133 11.42 -4.97 0.44
N ASN A 134 12.40 -5.82 0.16
CA ASN A 134 12.40 -6.72 -0.97
C ASN A 134 12.52 -8.16 -0.48
N ASN A 135 11.80 -9.10 -1.10
CA ASN A 135 11.93 -10.53 -0.80
C ASN A 135 12.11 -11.32 -2.10
N MET A 136 13.23 -12.02 -2.23
CA MET A 136 13.53 -12.81 -3.43
C MET A 136 14.42 -14.01 -3.10
N ASN A 137 13.99 -15.20 -3.54
CA ASN A 137 14.78 -16.44 -3.49
C ASN A 137 15.38 -16.78 -2.11
N GLY A 138 14.61 -16.58 -1.03
CA GLY A 138 15.04 -16.87 0.34
C GLY A 138 15.93 -15.80 0.97
N GLN A 139 16.11 -14.66 0.30
CA GLN A 139 16.83 -13.50 0.82
C GLN A 139 15.90 -12.29 0.89
N SER A 140 15.95 -11.59 2.01
CA SER A 140 15.27 -10.31 2.22
C SER A 140 16.25 -9.16 2.17
N PHE A 141 15.77 -7.99 1.79
CA PHE A 141 16.54 -6.75 1.83
C PHE A 141 15.72 -5.65 2.47
N VAL A 142 16.37 -4.85 3.32
CA VAL A 142 15.84 -3.59 3.81
C VAL A 142 16.67 -2.48 3.17
N SER A 143 16.02 -1.61 2.42
CA SER A 143 16.66 -0.49 1.74
C SER A 143 16.18 0.84 2.32
N ARG A 144 17.09 1.80 2.42
CA ARG A 144 16.83 3.22 2.71
C ARG A 144 17.22 4.03 1.48
N ILE A 145 16.32 4.85 0.99
CA ILE A 145 16.57 5.85 -0.05
C ILE A 145 16.49 7.23 0.60
N ASP A 146 17.58 7.98 0.57
CA ASP A 146 17.57 9.38 1.04
C ASP A 146 16.67 10.24 0.15
N ARG A 147 15.72 10.98 0.73
CA ARG A 147 14.78 11.80 -0.05
C ARG A 147 15.45 13.02 -0.69
N THR A 148 16.60 13.48 -0.16
CA THR A 148 17.27 14.69 -0.65
C THR A 148 18.23 14.39 -1.78
N ASP A 149 19.16 13.46 -1.56
CA ASP A 149 20.24 13.17 -2.53
C ASP A 149 20.06 11.84 -3.28
N ARG A 150 19.01 11.07 -2.93
CA ARG A 150 18.64 9.79 -3.55
C ARG A 150 19.68 8.69 -3.37
N THR A 151 20.60 8.84 -2.42
CA THR A 151 21.53 7.76 -2.06
C THR A 151 20.78 6.58 -1.47
N VAL A 152 21.18 5.37 -1.90
CA VAL A 152 20.56 4.12 -1.46
C VAL A 152 21.53 3.36 -0.56
N LYS A 153 21.04 2.93 0.61
CA LYS A 153 21.72 1.97 1.48
C LYS A 153 20.84 0.74 1.63
N THR A 154 21.44 -0.45 1.58
CA THR A 154 20.70 -1.72 1.66
C THR A 154 21.38 -2.68 2.63
N ALA A 155 20.60 -3.29 3.51
CA ALA A 155 20.98 -4.41 4.36
C ALA A 155 20.32 -5.70 3.82
N ALA A 156 21.07 -6.80 3.80
CA ALA A 156 20.59 -8.10 3.33
C ALA A 156 20.44 -9.09 4.48
N TYR A 157 19.43 -9.95 4.39
CA TYR A 157 19.06 -10.94 5.41
C TYR A 157 18.81 -12.28 4.73
N ASP A 158 19.62 -13.28 5.09
CA ASP A 158 19.52 -14.64 4.56
C ASP A 158 18.52 -15.48 5.36
N ASP A 159 17.76 -16.33 4.67
CA ASP A 159 16.82 -17.30 5.25
C ASP A 159 15.75 -16.68 6.17
N LEU A 160 15.42 -15.41 5.92
CA LEU A 160 14.35 -14.65 6.57
C LEU A 160 13.45 -14.05 5.49
N TYR A 161 12.15 -14.00 5.77
CA TYR A 161 11.18 -13.19 5.03
C TYR A 161 10.88 -11.94 5.85
N ILE A 162 11.26 -10.76 5.38
CA ILE A 162 10.86 -9.50 6.03
C ILE A 162 9.55 -9.05 5.38
N SER A 163 8.51 -8.94 6.19
CA SER A 163 7.15 -8.62 5.74
C SER A 163 6.99 -7.12 5.53
N ILE A 164 7.34 -6.32 6.53
CA ILE A 164 7.22 -4.86 6.49
C ILE A 164 8.36 -4.17 7.25
N VAL A 165 8.61 -2.91 6.89
CA VAL A 165 9.38 -1.96 7.69
C VAL A 165 8.50 -0.77 8.08
N TYR A 166 8.73 -0.21 9.26
CA TYR A 166 7.97 0.92 9.78
C TYR A 166 8.92 1.90 10.48
N SER A 167 9.10 3.10 9.91
CA SER A 167 9.82 4.20 10.55
C SER A 167 8.88 4.85 11.56
N TYR A 168 9.30 4.89 12.83
CA TYR A 168 8.53 5.51 13.88
C TYR A 168 9.45 6.08 14.96
N GLN A 169 9.22 7.33 15.32
CA GLN A 169 10.12 8.12 16.16
C GLN A 169 11.55 8.11 15.61
N ASP A 170 12.54 7.65 16.39
CA ASP A 170 13.97 7.64 16.03
C ASP A 170 14.49 6.26 15.58
N ARG A 171 13.59 5.32 15.27
CA ARG A 171 13.93 3.93 14.93
C ARG A 171 13.22 3.44 13.68
N LEU A 172 13.85 2.45 13.04
CA LEU A 172 13.23 1.67 11.98
C LEU A 172 12.93 0.26 12.51
N TYR A 173 11.68 -0.15 12.44
CA TYR A 173 11.22 -1.47 12.88
C TYR A 173 11.02 -2.37 11.66
N ALA A 174 11.58 -3.56 11.67
CA ALA A 174 11.35 -4.56 10.62
C ALA A 174 10.78 -5.84 11.23
N PHE A 175 9.79 -6.43 10.58
CA PHE A 175 9.14 -7.67 11.07
C PHE A 175 9.49 -8.82 10.15
N SER A 176 10.10 -9.87 10.70
CA SER A 176 10.50 -11.04 9.93
C SER A 176 9.81 -12.33 10.37
N SER A 177 9.71 -13.24 9.41
CA SER A 177 9.18 -14.58 9.55
C SER A 177 10.20 -15.59 9.06
N GLN A 178 10.29 -16.73 9.76
CA GLN A 178 11.14 -17.84 9.37
C GLN A 178 10.42 -19.17 9.59
N SER A 179 10.40 -20.02 8.58
CA SER A 179 9.91 -21.40 8.72
C SER A 179 10.96 -22.25 9.42
N THR A 180 10.57 -22.96 10.48
CA THR A 180 11.44 -23.86 11.25
C THR A 180 10.78 -25.23 11.39
N PRO A 181 11.53 -26.29 11.76
CA PRO A 181 10.94 -27.60 12.04
C PRO A 181 9.88 -27.60 13.16
N SER A 182 9.91 -26.60 14.05
CA SER A 182 8.97 -26.43 15.17
C SER A 182 7.76 -25.54 14.86
N GLY A 183 7.68 -24.98 13.65
CA GLY A 183 6.65 -24.01 13.26
C GLY A 183 7.25 -22.71 12.72
N MET A 184 6.44 -21.66 12.70
CA MET A 184 6.86 -20.34 12.28
C MET A 184 7.51 -19.56 13.43
N LYS A 185 8.60 -18.87 13.13
CA LYS A 185 9.28 -17.95 14.05
C LYS A 185 9.06 -16.52 13.60
N GLY A 186 8.59 -15.66 14.51
CA GLY A 186 8.45 -14.23 14.29
C GLY A 186 9.56 -13.45 15.00
N THR A 187 10.11 -12.41 14.37
CA THR A 187 11.09 -11.52 15.00
C THR A 187 10.79 -10.06 14.69
N LEU A 188 10.80 -9.21 15.72
CA LEU A 188 10.84 -7.76 15.58
C LEU A 188 12.30 -7.30 15.64
N HIS A 189 12.77 -6.64 14.59
CA HIS A 189 14.11 -6.07 14.48
C HIS A 189 14.03 -4.55 14.69
N CYS A 190 14.85 -4.02 15.60
CA CYS A 190 14.99 -2.59 15.81
C CYS A 190 16.31 -2.14 15.17
N LEU A 191 16.22 -1.28 14.17
CA LEU A 191 17.33 -0.83 13.35
C LEU A 191 17.58 0.67 13.54
N ASP A 192 18.84 1.09 13.43
CA ASP A 192 19.18 2.49 13.22
C ASP A 192 18.66 2.93 11.83
N PRO A 193 17.83 3.98 11.74
CA PRO A 193 17.20 4.36 10.46
C PRO A 193 18.20 4.94 9.45
N ILE A 194 19.38 5.40 9.87
CA ILE A 194 20.40 5.98 8.98
C ILE A 194 21.35 4.89 8.52
N THR A 195 21.85 4.07 9.45
CA THR A 195 22.88 3.08 9.15
C THR A 195 22.30 1.72 8.75
N LEU A 196 21.02 1.45 9.04
CA LEU A 196 20.38 0.14 8.94
C LEU A 196 21.06 -0.94 9.80
N GLU A 197 21.90 -0.54 10.77
CA GLU A 197 22.52 -1.46 11.71
C GLU A 197 21.47 -1.93 12.72
N GLU A 198 21.46 -3.24 12.99
CA GLU A 198 20.55 -3.82 13.98
C GLU A 198 21.00 -3.43 15.39
N LEU A 199 20.14 -2.70 16.09
CA LEU A 199 20.35 -2.27 17.47
C LEU A 199 20.06 -3.42 18.43
N HIS A 200 18.93 -4.11 18.20
CA HIS A 200 18.54 -5.35 18.88
C HIS A 200 17.37 -6.00 18.14
N ARG A 201 16.99 -7.20 18.59
CA ARG A 201 15.84 -7.94 18.09
C ARG A 201 15.07 -8.60 19.22
N ILE A 202 13.77 -8.76 19.03
CA ILE A 202 12.83 -9.34 20.00
C ILE A 202 12.16 -10.55 19.35
N ASP A 203 12.14 -11.67 20.06
CA ASP A 203 11.38 -12.86 19.64
C ASP A 203 9.91 -12.61 19.90
N ILE A 204 9.10 -12.62 18.84
CA ILE A 204 7.65 -12.41 18.91
C ILE A 204 6.88 -13.68 18.56
N SER A 205 7.55 -14.83 18.50
CA SER A 205 6.94 -16.09 18.04
C SER A 205 5.77 -16.56 18.90
N GLU A 206 5.74 -16.19 20.19
CA GLU A 206 4.59 -16.48 21.05
C GLU A 206 3.32 -15.74 20.60
N PHE A 207 3.48 -14.59 19.94
CA PHE A 207 2.39 -13.80 19.40
C PHE A 207 2.08 -14.14 17.94
N GLY A 208 3.10 -14.49 17.15
CA GLY A 208 2.95 -14.87 15.75
C GLY A 208 3.98 -14.21 14.83
N CYS A 209 3.72 -14.23 13.52
CA CYS A 209 4.56 -13.62 12.50
C CYS A 209 3.72 -13.09 11.32
N ASP A 210 4.36 -12.77 10.19
CA ASP A 210 3.74 -12.20 8.98
C ASP A 210 2.98 -10.91 9.28
N VAL A 211 3.73 -9.87 9.65
CA VAL A 211 3.17 -8.57 10.04
C VAL A 211 3.10 -7.65 8.83
N TYR A 212 1.90 -7.27 8.41
CA TYR A 212 1.69 -6.38 7.27
C TYR A 212 1.03 -5.05 7.64
N SER A 213 0.60 -4.89 8.90
CA SER A 213 -0.07 -3.67 9.38
C SER A 213 0.47 -3.27 10.75
N VAL A 214 0.94 -2.02 10.82
CA VAL A 214 1.62 -1.43 11.98
C VAL A 214 1.18 0.03 12.12
N THR A 215 0.96 0.48 13.34
CA THR A 215 0.73 1.90 13.65
C THR A 215 1.33 2.28 14.99
N GLY A 216 1.92 3.47 15.09
CA GLY A 216 2.47 3.96 16.35
C GLY A 216 1.60 5.02 17.01
N VAL A 217 1.41 4.89 18.33
CA VAL A 217 0.65 5.85 19.15
C VAL A 217 1.44 6.13 20.44
N GLY A 218 1.92 7.36 20.59
CA GLY A 218 2.81 7.70 21.71
C GLY A 218 4.07 6.83 21.67
N ASP A 219 4.35 6.13 22.77
CA ASP A 219 5.50 5.22 22.90
C ASP A 219 5.14 3.75 22.60
N ILE A 220 3.97 3.49 22.01
CA ILE A 220 3.50 2.14 21.71
C ILE A 220 3.45 1.91 20.19
N LEU A 221 4.02 0.80 19.74
CA LEU A 221 3.75 0.24 18.41
C LEU A 221 2.69 -0.84 18.50
N TYR A 222 1.58 -0.61 17.80
CA TYR A 222 0.59 -1.63 17.57
C TYR A 222 0.90 -2.34 16.26
N PHE A 223 0.86 -3.68 16.26
CA PHE A 223 1.09 -4.47 15.05
C PHE A 223 0.26 -5.75 15.02
N VAL A 224 -0.02 -6.24 13.80
CA VAL A 224 -0.84 -7.43 13.57
C VAL A 224 0.03 -8.59 13.09
N PRO A 225 0.35 -9.57 13.94
CA PRO A 225 0.88 -10.85 13.45
C PRO A 225 -0.26 -11.63 12.79
N MET A 226 -0.26 -11.74 11.46
CA MET A 226 -1.36 -12.36 10.70
C MET A 226 -1.54 -13.84 11.03
N VAL A 227 -0.45 -14.55 11.31
CA VAL A 227 -0.47 -15.99 11.63
C VAL A 227 0.23 -16.31 12.94
N THR A 228 -0.21 -17.38 13.59
CA THR A 228 0.42 -17.94 14.80
C THR A 228 1.69 -18.74 14.44
N ALA A 229 2.44 -19.17 15.46
CA ALA A 229 3.57 -20.09 15.26
C ALA A 229 3.16 -21.45 14.61
N GLN A 230 1.87 -21.79 14.59
CA GLN A 230 1.33 -22.98 13.93
C GLN A 230 0.79 -22.71 12.52
N ASP A 231 1.04 -21.52 11.97
CA ASP A 231 0.59 -21.11 10.63
C ASP A 231 -0.95 -21.13 10.49
N THR A 232 -1.64 -20.63 11.51
CA THR A 232 -3.08 -20.39 11.51
C THR A 232 -3.35 -18.90 11.65
N PHE A 233 -4.44 -18.39 11.08
CA PHE A 233 -4.83 -16.99 11.29
C PHE A 233 -4.95 -16.64 12.78
N ASN A 234 -4.69 -15.38 13.06
CA ASN A 234 -4.51 -14.88 14.40
C ASN A 234 -5.52 -13.79 14.73
N GLN A 235 -5.84 -13.66 16.01
CA GLN A 235 -6.92 -12.79 16.50
C GLN A 235 -6.39 -11.76 17.49
N VAL A 236 -5.12 -11.38 17.35
CA VAL A 236 -4.46 -10.48 18.28
C VAL A 236 -3.88 -9.27 17.55
N VAL A 237 -3.92 -8.14 18.23
CA VAL A 237 -3.07 -6.99 17.96
C VAL A 237 -2.05 -6.93 19.10
N CYS A 238 -0.78 -6.92 18.77
CA CYS A 238 0.28 -6.72 19.75
C CYS A 238 0.49 -5.23 20.01
N ALA A 239 0.82 -4.90 21.25
CA ALA A 239 1.21 -3.56 21.68
C ALA A 239 2.61 -3.66 22.29
N TYR A 240 3.61 -3.14 21.57
CA TYR A 240 5.00 -3.08 21.99
C TYR A 240 5.32 -1.70 22.57
N ASP A 241 5.70 -1.66 23.84
CA ASP A 241 6.14 -0.44 24.50
C ASP A 241 7.63 -0.20 24.20
N ILE A 242 7.92 0.88 23.47
CA ILE A 242 9.26 1.23 23.00
C ILE A 242 10.18 1.56 24.19
N SER A 243 9.63 2.05 25.30
CA SER A 243 10.39 2.52 26.45
C SER A 243 10.78 1.38 27.41
N THR A 244 9.91 0.39 27.57
CA THR A 244 10.12 -0.76 28.46
C THR A 244 10.56 -2.03 27.73
N GLU A 245 10.39 -2.05 26.41
CA GLU A 245 10.57 -3.20 25.53
C GLU A 245 9.62 -4.38 25.82
N GLU A 246 8.53 -4.13 26.58
CA GLU A 246 7.51 -5.12 26.87
C GLU A 246 6.47 -5.22 25.73
N ILE A 247 5.98 -6.44 25.47
CA ILE A 247 4.92 -6.70 24.50
C ILE A 247 3.70 -7.26 25.24
N SER A 248 2.53 -6.67 24.96
CA SER A 248 1.24 -7.22 25.36
C SER A 248 0.38 -7.55 24.13
N ALA A 249 -0.67 -8.35 24.31
CA ALA A 249 -1.57 -8.75 23.25
C ALA A 249 -3.02 -8.40 23.57
N ILE A 250 -3.67 -7.67 22.66
CA ILE A 250 -5.08 -7.36 22.68
C ILE A 250 -5.81 -8.44 21.88
N LYS A 251 -6.72 -9.17 22.53
CA LYS A 251 -7.45 -10.28 21.91
C LYS A 251 -8.78 -9.79 21.34
N PHE A 252 -9.08 -10.21 20.11
CA PHE A 252 -10.35 -9.99 19.42
C PHE A 252 -11.11 -11.32 19.24
N SER A 253 -12.39 -11.23 18.87
CA SER A 253 -13.25 -12.40 18.62
C SER A 253 -12.89 -13.15 17.35
N ASP A 254 -12.39 -12.42 16.35
CA ASP A 254 -12.19 -12.91 14.98
C ASP A 254 -10.80 -12.53 14.46
N ASP A 255 -10.39 -13.20 13.38
CA ASP A 255 -9.06 -13.08 12.79
C ASP A 255 -8.80 -11.64 12.36
N VAL A 256 -7.64 -11.08 12.73
CA VAL A 256 -7.25 -9.69 12.51
C VAL A 256 -6.24 -9.62 11.38
N PHE A 257 -6.36 -8.62 10.50
CA PHE A 257 -5.38 -8.43 9.42
C PHE A 257 -4.93 -6.99 9.17
N HIS A 258 -5.71 -5.97 9.52
CA HIS A 258 -5.32 -4.57 9.33
C HIS A 258 -5.75 -3.70 10.52
N ILE A 259 -4.88 -2.75 10.87
CA ILE A 259 -5.10 -1.78 11.94
C ILE A 259 -4.86 -0.36 11.43
N LEU A 260 -5.64 0.57 11.98
CA LEU A 260 -5.46 2.00 11.76
C LEU A 260 -5.74 2.74 13.07
N ASN A 261 -4.93 3.74 13.40
CA ASN A 261 -5.14 4.60 14.55
C ASN A 261 -5.75 5.95 14.13
N VAL A 262 -6.75 6.40 14.89
CA VAL A 262 -7.23 7.80 14.89
C VAL A 262 -7.46 8.20 16.34
N ASP A 263 -6.82 9.28 16.75
CA ASP A 263 -6.83 9.77 18.13
C ASP A 263 -6.53 8.64 19.13
N ASP A 264 -7.40 8.44 20.12
CA ASP A 264 -7.25 7.44 21.19
C ASP A 264 -7.92 6.09 20.86
N LYS A 265 -8.13 5.80 19.56
CA LYS A 265 -8.80 4.57 19.10
C LYS A 265 -8.00 3.83 18.04
N LEU A 266 -8.04 2.50 18.11
CA LEU A 266 -7.64 1.63 17.02
C LEU A 266 -8.89 1.10 16.31
N TYR A 267 -8.81 1.05 14.98
CA TYR A 267 -9.80 0.46 14.09
C TYR A 267 -9.18 -0.79 13.50
N VAL A 268 -9.82 -1.93 13.74
CA VAL A 268 -9.27 -3.26 13.50
C VAL A 268 -10.20 -4.02 12.58
N THR A 269 -9.73 -4.38 11.40
CA THR A 269 -10.53 -5.16 10.44
C THR A 269 -10.40 -6.65 10.72
N HIS A 270 -11.50 -7.37 10.48
CA HIS A 270 -11.57 -8.81 10.70
C HIS A 270 -11.90 -9.60 9.45
N GLY A 271 -11.37 -10.82 9.37
CA GLY A 271 -11.65 -11.75 8.28
C GLY A 271 -10.40 -12.34 7.63
N ASN A 272 -10.54 -12.75 6.38
CA ASN A 272 -9.48 -13.41 5.62
C ASN A 272 -9.16 -12.60 4.36
N LEU A 273 -7.97 -12.00 4.34
CA LEU A 273 -7.52 -11.15 3.23
C LEU A 273 -7.29 -11.94 1.92
N VAL A 274 -7.07 -13.26 2.02
CA VAL A 274 -6.83 -14.14 0.86
C VAL A 274 -8.14 -14.54 0.19
N THR A 275 -9.16 -14.88 0.98
CA THR A 275 -10.46 -15.35 0.45
C THR A 275 -11.48 -14.24 0.27
N GLY A 276 -11.28 -13.08 0.90
CA GLY A 276 -12.24 -12.00 0.89
C GLY A 276 -13.44 -12.21 1.83
N GLU A 277 -13.24 -12.96 2.91
CA GLU A 277 -14.28 -13.30 3.89
C GLU A 277 -14.19 -12.43 5.16
N GLY A 278 -15.31 -12.33 5.88
CA GLY A 278 -15.46 -11.50 7.08
C GLY A 278 -16.01 -10.11 6.76
N THR A 279 -16.78 -9.55 7.69
CA THR A 279 -17.43 -8.23 7.51
C THR A 279 -17.25 -7.32 8.72
N ASP A 280 -16.58 -7.80 9.75
CA ASP A 280 -16.50 -7.11 11.03
C ASP A 280 -15.37 -6.08 11.07
N LEU A 281 -15.65 -4.99 11.77
CA LEU A 281 -14.69 -3.98 12.19
C LEU A 281 -14.83 -3.79 13.70
N SER A 282 -13.73 -3.92 14.44
CA SER A 282 -13.70 -3.56 15.85
C SER A 282 -13.07 -2.19 16.06
N THR A 283 -13.58 -1.45 17.04
CA THR A 283 -12.89 -0.31 17.64
C THR A 283 -12.35 -0.70 19.01
N TYR A 284 -11.14 -0.29 19.31
CA TYR A 284 -10.50 -0.44 20.61
C TYR A 284 -10.14 0.94 21.16
N GLU A 285 -10.73 1.32 22.28
CA GLU A 285 -10.41 2.55 23.01
C GLU A 285 -9.15 2.32 23.85
N ILE A 286 -8.06 3.04 23.56
CA ILE A 286 -6.76 2.79 24.19
C ILE A 286 -6.80 3.07 25.70
N ALA A 287 -7.38 4.20 26.12
CA ALA A 287 -7.42 4.55 27.54
C ALA A 287 -8.33 3.66 28.42
N THR A 288 -9.37 3.06 27.83
CA THR A 288 -10.38 2.28 28.58
C THR A 288 -10.31 0.78 28.31
N GLU A 289 -9.50 0.37 27.34
CA GLU A 289 -9.37 -0.99 26.80
C GLU A 289 -10.70 -1.57 26.27
N LYS A 290 -11.67 -0.70 25.98
CA LYS A 290 -13.01 -1.12 25.56
C LYS A 290 -13.01 -1.50 24.08
N VAL A 291 -13.46 -2.71 23.78
CA VAL A 291 -13.72 -3.20 22.42
C VAL A 291 -15.20 -3.02 22.07
N SER A 292 -15.48 -2.56 20.84
CA SER A 292 -16.82 -2.60 20.23
C SER A 292 -16.71 -3.09 18.80
N THR A 293 -17.53 -4.07 18.41
CA THR A 293 -17.48 -4.71 17.09
C THR A 293 -18.74 -4.39 16.29
N TYR A 294 -18.56 -4.13 15.00
CA TYR A 294 -19.61 -3.71 14.06
C TYR A 294 -19.53 -4.55 12.79
N ASP A 295 -20.67 -5.10 12.38
CA ASP A 295 -20.80 -5.74 11.07
C ASP A 295 -21.02 -4.66 10.00
N LEU A 296 -20.05 -4.50 9.09
CA LEU A 296 -20.13 -3.54 8.00
C LEU A 296 -21.00 -4.03 6.83
N GLY A 297 -21.38 -5.30 6.82
CA GLY A 297 -22.11 -5.95 5.72
C GLY A 297 -21.30 -6.08 4.42
N MET A 298 -19.99 -5.86 4.49
CA MET A 298 -19.05 -6.00 3.37
C MET A 298 -17.66 -6.37 3.88
N TRP A 299 -16.86 -7.00 3.03
CA TRP A 299 -15.47 -7.32 3.36
C TRP A 299 -14.58 -6.05 3.37
N PRO A 300 -13.95 -5.71 4.50
CA PRO A 300 -13.13 -4.51 4.61
C PRO A 300 -11.68 -4.77 4.19
N GLN A 301 -11.41 -4.92 2.88
CA GLN A 301 -10.08 -5.20 2.35
C GLN A 301 -9.03 -4.21 2.90
N GLN A 302 -9.34 -2.92 2.83
CA GLN A 302 -8.56 -1.84 3.44
C GLN A 302 -9.50 -0.74 3.90
N ILE A 303 -9.08 0.02 4.90
CA ILE A 303 -9.86 1.15 5.43
C ILE A 303 -9.02 2.43 5.46
N LYS A 304 -9.69 3.57 5.26
CA LYS A 304 -9.15 4.91 5.51
C LYS A 304 -10.17 5.74 6.26
N ILE A 305 -9.68 6.60 7.14
CA ILE A 305 -10.50 7.51 7.91
C ILE A 305 -10.08 8.93 7.56
N TYR A 306 -11.07 9.75 7.21
CA TYR A 306 -10.87 11.17 6.91
C TYR A 306 -11.99 11.98 7.53
N GLY A 307 -11.65 12.96 8.35
CA GLY A 307 -12.62 13.71 9.14
C GLY A 307 -13.47 12.78 10.02
N ASN A 308 -14.79 12.80 9.82
CA ASN A 308 -15.75 11.98 10.57
C ASN A 308 -16.21 10.73 9.79
N ASP A 309 -15.52 10.39 8.72
CA ASP A 309 -15.96 9.38 7.76
C ASP A 309 -14.95 8.23 7.66
N LEU A 310 -15.48 7.02 7.65
CA LEU A 310 -14.75 5.79 7.40
C LEU A 310 -15.04 5.34 5.97
N TYR A 311 -13.99 5.22 5.17
CA TYR A 311 -14.03 4.70 3.82
C TYR A 311 -13.49 3.28 3.81
N VAL A 312 -14.27 2.36 3.27
CA VAL A 312 -13.97 0.93 3.22
C VAL A 312 -13.85 0.50 1.77
N LEU A 313 -12.68 -0.03 1.41
CA LEU A 313 -12.44 -0.64 0.12
C LEU A 313 -12.91 -2.10 0.16
N GLY A 314 -13.81 -2.47 -0.74
CA GLY A 314 -14.18 -3.86 -1.01
C GLY A 314 -13.56 -4.36 -2.32
N ALA A 315 -13.96 -5.54 -2.77
CA ALA A 315 -13.40 -6.17 -3.98
C ALA A 315 -13.69 -5.40 -5.29
N GLY A 316 -14.76 -4.62 -5.34
CA GLY A 316 -15.20 -3.89 -6.53
C GLY A 316 -16.07 -2.67 -6.21
N ASN A 317 -15.99 -2.17 -4.98
CA ASN A 317 -16.78 -1.05 -4.51
C ASN A 317 -16.02 -0.31 -3.40
N VAL A 318 -16.48 0.91 -3.13
CA VAL A 318 -16.08 1.70 -1.97
C VAL A 318 -17.33 2.13 -1.24
N VAL A 319 -17.32 1.98 0.08
CA VAL A 319 -18.45 2.35 0.93
C VAL A 319 -17.99 3.34 1.98
N LYS A 320 -18.79 4.38 2.19
CA LYS A 320 -18.60 5.41 3.20
C LYS A 320 -19.53 5.13 4.38
N PHE A 321 -18.97 5.14 5.58
CA PHE A 321 -19.67 5.00 6.84
C PHE A 321 -19.42 6.22 7.73
N ASN A 322 -20.38 6.56 8.58
CA ASN A 322 -20.13 7.50 9.65
C ASN A 322 -19.28 6.83 10.74
N ILE A 323 -18.17 7.44 11.14
CA ILE A 323 -17.24 6.82 12.10
C ILE A 323 -17.80 6.67 13.53
N GLN A 324 -18.82 7.45 13.90
CA GLN A 324 -19.39 7.44 15.25
C GLN A 324 -20.50 6.41 15.38
N THR A 325 -21.33 6.26 14.35
CA THR A 325 -22.50 5.36 14.35
C THR A 325 -22.27 4.06 13.59
N MET A 326 -21.24 3.98 12.75
CA MET A 326 -21.01 2.92 11.76
C MET A 326 -22.18 2.72 10.79
N GLU A 327 -23.04 3.74 10.64
CA GLU A 327 -24.10 3.71 9.64
C GLU A 327 -23.54 4.02 8.25
N LYS A 328 -23.90 3.20 7.28
CA LYS A 328 -23.56 3.41 5.87
C LYS A 328 -24.22 4.70 5.35
N GLN A 329 -23.41 5.55 4.73
CA GLN A 329 -23.83 6.84 4.18
C GLN A 329 -23.87 6.85 2.65
N ALA A 330 -22.89 6.23 1.99
CA ALA A 330 -22.80 6.18 0.53
C ALA A 330 -22.07 4.92 0.08
N GLU A 331 -22.29 4.52 -1.17
CA GLU A 331 -21.56 3.44 -1.83
C GLU A 331 -21.42 3.76 -3.32
N VAL A 332 -20.28 3.42 -3.89
CA VAL A 332 -20.04 3.43 -5.33
C VAL A 332 -19.47 2.09 -5.76
N SER A 333 -20.05 1.49 -6.81
CA SER A 333 -19.47 0.33 -7.48
C SER A 333 -18.43 0.80 -8.49
N ILE A 334 -17.29 0.13 -8.54
CA ILE A 334 -16.21 0.40 -9.49
C ILE A 334 -16.22 -0.72 -10.53
N PRO A 335 -16.64 -0.45 -11.78
CA PRO A 335 -16.63 -1.46 -12.82
C PRO A 335 -15.19 -1.87 -13.15
N LEU A 336 -14.89 -3.15 -12.96
CA LEU A 336 -13.57 -3.72 -13.28
C LEU A 336 -13.64 -4.49 -14.59
N GLY A 337 -12.66 -4.26 -15.46
CA GLY A 337 -12.43 -5.12 -16.62
C GLY A 337 -11.88 -6.48 -16.21
N ASP A 338 -11.93 -7.45 -17.12
CA ASP A 338 -11.37 -8.78 -16.87
C ASP A 338 -9.89 -8.69 -16.45
N GLY A 339 -9.55 -9.29 -15.31
CA GLY A 339 -8.18 -9.30 -14.78
C GLY A 339 -7.75 -8.02 -14.06
N TYR A 340 -8.67 -7.07 -13.82
CA TYR A 340 -8.44 -5.90 -12.98
C TYR A 340 -9.00 -6.11 -11.57
N TYR A 341 -8.36 -5.47 -10.59
CA TYR A 341 -8.75 -5.49 -9.18
C TYR A 341 -8.38 -4.17 -8.49
N LEU A 342 -9.03 -3.92 -7.35
CA LEU A 342 -8.70 -2.79 -6.48
C LEU A 342 -7.60 -3.18 -5.51
N SER A 343 -6.51 -2.43 -5.49
CA SER A 343 -5.29 -2.79 -4.75
C SER A 343 -4.96 -1.84 -3.60
N GLY A 344 -5.64 -0.69 -3.51
CA GLY A 344 -5.36 0.27 -2.45
C GLY A 344 -6.36 1.40 -2.33
N ILE A 345 -6.47 1.96 -1.13
CA ILE A 345 -7.24 3.17 -0.82
C ILE A 345 -6.38 4.16 -0.03
N PHE A 346 -6.50 5.44 -0.33
CA PHE A 346 -5.88 6.53 0.42
C PHE A 346 -6.82 7.74 0.49
N SER A 347 -6.52 8.66 1.40
CA SER A 347 -7.22 9.93 1.56
C SER A 347 -6.23 11.10 1.56
N HIS A 348 -6.71 12.28 1.18
CA HIS A 348 -5.95 13.53 1.13
C HIS A 348 -6.49 14.55 2.12
#